data_AF-A0A1W6SQG5-F1
#
_entry.id   AF-A0A1W6SQG5-F1
#
_cell.length_a   1.000
_cell.length_b   1.000
_cell.length_c   1.000
_cell.angle_alpha   90.00
_cell.angle_beta   90.00
_cell.angle_gamma   90.00
#
_symmetry.space_group_name_H-M   'P 1'
#
loop_
_entity.id
_entity.type
_entity.pdbx_description
1 polymer ?
#
loop_
_entity_poly.entity_id
_entity_poly.type
_entity_poly.pdbx_seq_one_letter_code
_entity_poly.pdbx_strand_id
1 'polypeptide(L)'
;MYHAVWKIYPIKLEAVLKISYIAVAFSIGIALASPLHAAAEKAGGSATNTAAGMPANEGKVLSTLDAPDYTYMELATTEKRFWIAAPTTRVKAGDRVRFEQSLVMKNFYSKTLNRTFDQIIFVNSATIVK
;
A
#
# COMPACT_ATOMS: atom_id res chain seq x y z
N MET A 1 -5.88 25.13 44.15
CA MET A 1 -6.46 23.92 43.53
C MET A 1 -6.31 24.05 42.03
N TYR A 2 -5.45 23.23 41.43
CA TYR A 2 -5.23 23.18 39.98
C TYR A 2 -6.36 22.39 39.33
N HIS A 3 -6.87 22.78 38.16
CA HIS A 3 -7.20 21.86 37.05
C HIS A 3 -7.30 22.67 35.75
N ALA A 4 -6.44 22.32 34.79
CA ALA A 4 -6.42 22.83 33.43
C ALA A 4 -7.31 21.97 32.53
N VAL A 5 -8.00 22.57 31.55
CA VAL A 5 -8.60 21.82 30.43
C VAL A 5 -8.38 22.60 29.11
N TRP A 6 -7.46 22.02 28.33
CA TRP A 6 -7.31 21.94 26.87
C TRP A 6 -7.86 23.02 25.91
N LYS A 7 -6.92 23.57 25.12
CA LYS A 7 -7.11 24.35 23.89
C LYS A 7 -7.66 23.46 22.76
N ILE A 8 -8.76 23.91 22.17
CA ILE A 8 -9.30 23.41 20.90
C ILE A 8 -8.94 24.45 19.85
N TYR A 9 -8.27 24.06 18.76
CA TYR A 9 -8.18 24.90 17.56
C TYR A 9 -8.44 24.07 16.29
N PRO A 10 -9.14 24.66 15.29
CA PRO A 10 -10.08 23.95 14.42
C PRO A 10 -9.52 23.53 13.06
N ILE A 11 -10.17 22.53 12.45
CA ILE A 11 -9.88 22.00 11.11
C ILE A 11 -10.83 22.66 10.10
N LYS A 12 -10.30 23.48 9.18
CA LYS A 12 -10.79 23.83 7.81
C LYS A 12 -9.54 24.32 7.05
N LEU A 13 -9.30 24.08 5.76
CA LEU A 13 -10.12 24.38 4.59
C LEU A 13 -9.32 23.92 3.33
N GLU A 14 -9.97 23.18 2.43
CA GLU A 14 -9.83 23.16 0.96
C GLU A 14 -8.42 23.13 0.31
N ALA A 15 -8.09 22.02 -0.37
CA ALA A 15 -7.33 22.06 -1.64
C ALA A 15 -7.30 20.68 -2.35
N VAL A 16 -8.44 20.23 -2.90
CA VAL A 16 -8.42 19.20 -3.94
C VAL A 16 -8.38 19.91 -5.29
N LEU A 17 -7.15 20.30 -5.70
CA LEU A 17 -6.91 20.86 -7.01
C LEU A 17 -6.68 19.72 -8.01
N LYS A 18 -7.64 19.63 -8.93
CA LYS A 18 -7.72 18.79 -10.12
C LYS A 18 -6.42 18.81 -10.93
N ILE A 19 -5.88 17.64 -11.30
CA ILE A 19 -4.96 17.53 -12.44
C ILE A 19 -5.36 16.32 -13.30
N SER A 20 -5.93 16.67 -14.45
CA SER A 20 -6.30 15.85 -15.60
C SER A 20 -5.18 14.91 -16.07
N TYR A 21 -5.57 13.72 -16.52
CA TYR A 21 -4.69 12.67 -17.03
C TYR A 21 -5.08 12.33 -18.48
N ILE A 22 -4.37 12.86 -19.48
CA ILE A 22 -4.49 12.49 -20.91
C ILE A 22 -3.14 12.89 -21.56
N ALA A 23 -2.43 12.13 -22.38
CA ALA A 23 -2.55 10.81 -23.00
C ALA A 23 -1.13 10.36 -23.37
N VAL A 24 -0.87 9.06 -23.43
CA VAL A 24 0.18 8.52 -24.31
C VAL A 24 -0.39 7.32 -25.05
N ALA A 25 -0.27 7.39 -26.37
CA ALA A 25 -0.83 6.53 -27.38
C ALA A 25 -0.37 5.07 -27.27
N PHE A 26 -1.30 4.13 -27.48
CA PHE A 26 -1.02 2.70 -27.53
C PHE A 26 -0.77 2.26 -28.98
N SER A 27 0.51 2.14 -29.29
CA SER A 27 1.18 1.03 -29.96
C SER A 27 0.42 0.23 -31.04
N ILE A 28 0.83 0.51 -32.27
CA ILE A 28 1.27 -0.40 -33.35
C ILE A 28 0.96 -1.88 -33.12
N GLY A 29 0.10 -2.42 -34.00
CA GLY A 29 -0.17 -3.84 -34.13
C GLY A 29 0.98 -4.61 -34.78
N ILE A 30 1.20 -5.83 -34.29
CA ILE A 30 1.88 -6.90 -35.02
C ILE A 30 1.02 -8.14 -34.85
N ALA A 31 0.33 -8.51 -35.93
CA ALA A 31 -0.19 -9.84 -36.16
C ALA A 31 0.96 -10.70 -36.70
N LEU A 32 1.09 -11.95 -36.22
CA LEU A 32 1.31 -13.17 -37.00
C LEU A 32 1.55 -14.38 -36.06
N ALA A 33 0.56 -15.27 -36.06
CA ALA A 33 0.58 -16.73 -35.92
C ALA A 33 1.72 -17.45 -35.14
N SER A 34 1.33 -18.20 -34.10
CA SER A 34 1.58 -19.66 -33.95
C SER A 34 0.75 -20.26 -32.80
N PRO A 35 -0.02 -21.35 -33.01
CA PRO A 35 -0.64 -22.12 -31.93
C PRO A 35 0.29 -23.25 -31.47
N LEU A 36 -0.03 -23.82 -30.30
CA LEU A 36 0.58 -25.02 -29.68
C LEU A 36 1.83 -24.76 -28.82
N HIS A 37 1.59 -24.57 -27.52
CA HIS A 37 2.31 -25.25 -26.43
C HIS A 37 1.49 -25.13 -25.14
N ALA A 38 0.57 -26.09 -24.97
CA ALA A 38 0.11 -26.49 -23.65
C ALA A 38 1.17 -27.45 -23.11
N ALA A 39 2.04 -26.95 -22.23
CA ALA A 39 2.87 -27.76 -21.36
C ALA A 39 3.12 -26.96 -20.09
N ALA A 40 2.91 -27.65 -18.98
CA ALA A 40 3.11 -27.18 -17.63
C ALA A 40 4.51 -26.60 -17.43
N GLU A 41 4.59 -25.60 -16.55
CA GLU A 41 5.61 -25.37 -15.53
C GLU A 41 5.68 -23.86 -15.25
N LYS A 42 4.67 -23.36 -14.52
CA LYS A 42 4.86 -22.17 -13.68
C LYS A 42 5.73 -22.57 -12.47
N ALA A 43 6.95 -23.03 -12.76
CA ALA A 43 8.07 -22.95 -11.86
C ALA A 43 8.35 -21.45 -11.70
N GLY A 44 7.68 -20.86 -10.71
CA GLY A 44 7.97 -19.50 -10.25
C GLY A 44 9.37 -19.49 -9.68
N GLY A 45 10.35 -19.27 -10.57
CA GLY A 45 11.68 -18.83 -10.20
C GLY A 45 11.55 -17.49 -9.47
N SER A 46 11.46 -17.55 -8.14
CA SER A 46 11.86 -16.42 -7.31
C SER A 46 13.38 -16.43 -7.28
N ALA A 47 13.94 -15.88 -8.35
CA ALA A 47 15.29 -15.38 -8.30
C ALA A 47 15.33 -14.22 -7.29
N THR A 48 16.40 -14.25 -6.48
CA THR A 48 17.26 -13.07 -6.29
C THR A 48 17.01 -12.18 -5.06
N ASN A 49 18.04 -12.28 -4.22
CA ASN A 49 18.75 -11.22 -3.50
C ASN A 49 18.38 -10.96 -2.05
N THR A 50 19.22 -11.55 -1.20
CA THR A 50 19.75 -10.98 0.05
C THR A 50 20.36 -9.59 -0.22
N ALA A 51 19.53 -8.59 -0.47
CA ALA A 51 19.91 -7.20 -0.27
C ALA A 51 19.74 -6.92 1.23
N ALA A 52 20.74 -6.29 1.86
CA ALA A 52 20.58 -5.74 3.20
C ALA A 52 19.43 -4.72 3.18
N GLY A 53 18.22 -5.23 3.44
CA GLY A 53 16.96 -4.55 3.25
C GLY A 53 16.51 -3.84 4.51
N MET A 54 15.60 -2.88 4.35
CA MET A 54 14.82 -2.34 5.47
C MET A 54 14.34 -3.48 6.40
N PRO A 55 14.23 -3.21 7.71
CA PRO A 55 13.63 -4.16 8.65
C PRO A 55 12.34 -4.74 8.06
N ALA A 56 12.07 -6.02 8.29
CA ALA A 56 10.90 -6.70 7.72
C ALA A 56 9.57 -6.03 8.08
N ASN A 57 9.58 -5.19 9.12
CA ASN A 57 8.46 -4.42 9.64
C ASN A 57 8.51 -2.92 9.27
N GLU A 58 9.30 -2.54 8.27
CA GLU A 58 9.38 -1.17 7.75
C GLU A 58 9.09 -1.11 6.24
N GLY A 59 8.67 0.05 5.76
CA GLY A 59 8.51 0.30 4.33
C GLY A 59 8.23 1.77 4.00
N LYS A 60 8.47 2.15 2.76
CA LYS A 60 8.09 3.47 2.22
C LYS A 60 6.65 3.43 1.72
N VAL A 61 5.83 4.37 2.17
CA VAL A 61 4.45 4.52 1.71
C VAL A 61 4.45 4.99 0.25
N LEU A 62 3.81 4.22 -0.62
CA LEU A 62 3.56 4.57 -2.01
C LEU A 62 2.18 5.21 -2.20
N SER A 63 1.17 4.67 -1.52
CA SER A 63 -0.22 5.10 -1.61
C SER A 63 -0.97 4.79 -0.33
N THR A 64 -2.03 5.55 -0.07
CA THR A 64 -2.91 5.40 1.10
C THR A 64 -4.36 5.38 0.65
N LEU A 65 -5.17 4.53 1.26
CA LEU A 65 -6.63 4.53 1.11
C LEU A 65 -7.25 4.57 2.50
N ASP A 66 -8.12 5.54 2.74
CA ASP A 66 -8.78 5.71 4.03
C ASP A 66 -10.11 4.95 4.07
N ALA A 67 -10.35 4.30 5.21
CA ALA A 67 -11.60 3.70 5.61
C ALA A 67 -11.93 4.16 7.04
N PRO A 68 -13.18 3.99 7.53
CA PRO A 68 -13.58 4.52 8.83
C PRO A 68 -12.64 4.16 10.01
N ASP A 69 -12.24 2.89 10.09
CA ASP A 69 -11.43 2.37 11.21
C ASP A 69 -9.99 2.03 10.83
N TYR A 70 -9.65 2.16 9.54
CA TYR A 70 -8.35 1.73 9.01
C TYR A 70 -7.80 2.69 7.97
N THR A 71 -6.47 2.84 7.96
CA THR A 71 -5.72 3.37 6.83
C THR A 71 -5.00 2.22 6.15
N TYR A 72 -5.38 1.97 4.90
CA TYR A 72 -4.71 1.00 4.05
C TYR A 72 -3.51 1.66 3.40
N MET A 73 -2.34 1.06 3.50
CA MET A 73 -1.10 1.61 2.95
C MET A 73 -0.45 0.60 2.02
N GLU A 74 -0.09 1.02 0.82
CA GLU A 74 0.82 0.29 -0.03
C GLU A 74 2.24 0.67 0.34
N LEU A 75 3.01 -0.29 0.86
CA LEU A 75 4.39 -0.09 1.25
C LEU A 75 5.32 -0.72 0.23
N ALA A 76 6.47 -0.09 0.02
CA ALA A 76 7.60 -0.63 -0.72
C ALA A 76 8.80 -0.84 0.21
N THR A 77 9.37 -2.04 0.17
CA THR A 77 10.73 -2.32 0.65
C THR A 77 11.68 -2.40 -0.54
N THR A 78 12.96 -2.68 -0.26
CA THR A 78 13.97 -2.93 -1.31
C THR A 78 13.62 -4.13 -2.19
N GLU A 79 12.85 -5.09 -1.67
CA GLU A 79 12.59 -6.37 -2.32
C GLU A 79 11.19 -6.46 -2.96
N LYS A 80 10.17 -5.86 -2.32
CA LYS A 80 8.78 -6.08 -2.71
C LYS A 80 7.85 -4.93 -2.33
N ARG A 81 6.64 -4.98 -2.88
CA ARG A 81 5.51 -4.14 -2.49
C ARG A 81 4.45 -4.99 -1.82
N PHE A 82 3.78 -4.44 -0.81
CA PHE A 82 2.72 -5.13 -0.09
C PHE A 82 1.74 -4.12 0.54
N TRP A 83 0.54 -4.61 0.83
CA TRP A 83 -0.49 -3.83 1.49
C TRP A 83 -0.52 -4.11 2.99
N ILE A 84 -0.65 -3.05 3.77
CA ILE A 84 -0.98 -3.14 5.20
C ILE A 84 -2.32 -2.43 5.47
N ALA A 85 -3.03 -2.90 6.49
CA ALA A 85 -4.16 -2.19 7.09
C ALA A 85 -3.79 -1.89 8.54
N ALA A 86 -3.58 -0.61 8.85
CA ALA A 86 -3.33 -0.13 10.20
C ALA A 86 -4.58 0.59 10.73
N PRO A 87 -4.77 0.68 12.06
CA PRO A 87 -5.73 1.62 12.63
C PRO A 87 -5.53 3.01 12.01
N THR A 88 -6.61 3.78 11.87
CA THR A 88 -6.59 5.09 11.20
C THR A 88 -5.38 5.94 11.62
N THR A 89 -4.44 6.14 10.70
CA THR A 89 -3.14 6.77 10.94
C THR A 89 -2.88 7.84 9.89
N ARG A 90 -2.46 9.03 10.31
CA ARG A 90 -2.10 10.11 9.38
C ARG A 90 -0.72 9.86 8.78
N VAL A 91 -0.69 9.33 7.57
CA VAL A 91 0.51 9.11 6.75
C VAL A 91 0.29 9.66 5.35
N LYS A 92 1.38 9.91 4.61
CA LYS A 92 1.31 10.28 3.19
C LYS A 92 2.30 9.49 2.36
N ALA A 93 2.08 9.46 1.05
CA ALA A 93 3.05 8.91 0.11
C ALA A 93 4.42 9.59 0.30
N GLY A 94 5.48 8.78 0.33
CA GLY A 94 6.84 9.22 0.58
C GLY A 94 7.35 8.97 2.00
N ASP A 95 6.46 8.90 2.99
CA ASP A 95 6.84 8.63 4.38
C ASP A 95 7.43 7.22 4.52
N ARG A 96 8.40 7.06 5.43
CA ARG A 96 8.82 5.74 5.89
C ARG A 96 8.04 5.40 7.15
N VAL A 97 7.49 4.20 7.20
CA VAL A 97 6.70 3.73 8.34
C VAL A 97 7.27 2.43 8.88
N ARG A 98 7.31 2.32 10.21
CA ARG A 98 7.48 1.07 10.93
C ARG A 98 6.13 0.61 11.45
N PHE A 99 5.85 -0.68 11.34
CA PHE A 99 4.59 -1.27 11.77
C PHE A 99 4.80 -2.46 12.68
N GLU A 100 3.80 -2.77 13.51
CA GLU A 100 3.79 -3.97 14.35
C GLU A 100 2.85 -4.99 13.72
N GLN A 101 3.41 -6.00 13.04
CA GLN A 101 2.63 -7.01 12.34
C GLN A 101 1.75 -7.81 13.31
N SER A 102 0.49 -8.02 12.93
CA SER A 102 -0.49 -8.78 13.72
C SER A 102 -0.97 -10.02 12.96
N LEU A 103 -1.56 -9.84 11.77
CA LEU A 103 -2.18 -10.93 11.01
C LEU A 103 -1.97 -10.74 9.50
N VAL A 104 -1.62 -11.81 8.79
CA VAL A 104 -1.54 -11.81 7.32
C VAL A 104 -2.77 -12.52 6.76
N MET A 105 -3.48 -11.86 5.83
CA MET A 105 -4.62 -12.42 5.12
C MET A 105 -4.34 -12.49 3.63
N LYS A 106 -4.84 -13.53 2.97
CA LYS A 106 -4.78 -13.71 1.52
C LYS A 106 -6.18 -13.62 0.91
N ASN A 107 -6.29 -13.15 -0.33
CA ASN A 107 -7.55 -12.96 -1.05
C ASN A 107 -8.60 -12.19 -0.24
N PHE A 108 -8.17 -11.15 0.47
CA PHE A 108 -9.03 -10.38 1.35
C PHE A 108 -9.87 -9.39 0.54
N TYR A 109 -11.20 -9.51 0.64
CA TYR A 109 -12.12 -8.54 0.04
C TYR A 109 -12.53 -7.47 1.06
N SER A 110 -12.15 -6.22 0.79
CA SER A 110 -12.62 -5.06 1.54
C SER A 110 -13.95 -4.58 0.98
N LYS A 111 -15.01 -4.72 1.78
CA LYS A 111 -16.34 -4.19 1.43
C LYS A 111 -16.34 -2.67 1.31
N THR A 112 -15.64 -1.99 2.21
CA THR A 112 -15.57 -0.52 2.26
C THR A 112 -14.86 0.06 1.02
N LEU A 113 -13.80 -0.60 0.57
CA LEU A 113 -13.05 -0.16 -0.62
C LEU A 113 -13.55 -0.80 -1.92
N ASN A 114 -14.53 -1.70 -1.84
CA ASN A 114 -14.99 -2.53 -2.96
C ASN A 114 -13.82 -3.14 -3.76
N ARG A 115 -12.83 -3.68 -3.04
CA ARG A 115 -11.54 -4.13 -3.60
C ARG A 115 -11.06 -5.42 -2.96
N THR A 116 -10.50 -6.31 -3.79
CA THR A 116 -9.79 -7.51 -3.33
C THR A 116 -8.29 -7.27 -3.28
N PHE A 117 -7.66 -7.75 -2.21
CA PHE A 117 -6.22 -7.78 -2.03
C PHE A 117 -5.74 -9.23 -2.05
N ASP A 118 -4.82 -9.56 -2.96
CA ASP A 118 -4.21 -10.90 -3.02
C ASP A 118 -3.54 -11.26 -1.69
N GLN A 119 -2.91 -10.28 -1.05
CA GLN A 119 -2.43 -10.36 0.32
C GLN A 119 -2.49 -8.98 0.99
N ILE A 120 -2.90 -8.95 2.26
CA ILE A 120 -2.86 -7.77 3.12
C ILE A 120 -2.39 -8.15 4.52
N ILE A 121 -1.66 -7.25 5.17
CA ILE A 121 -1.16 -7.43 6.54
C ILE A 121 -1.93 -6.48 7.45
N PHE A 122 -2.72 -7.03 8.38
CA PHE A 122 -3.27 -6.26 9.49
C PHE A 122 -2.18 -6.05 10.52
N VAL A 123 -2.01 -4.80 10.94
CA VAL A 123 -0.98 -4.38 11.89
C VAL A 123 -1.65 -3.73 13.11
N ASN A 124 -1.05 -3.88 14.28
CA ASN A 124 -1.59 -3.28 15.50
C ASN A 124 -1.31 -1.77 15.57
N SER A 125 -0.20 -1.32 14.96
CA SER A 125 0.17 0.08 14.86
C SER A 125 1.08 0.33 13.66
N ALA A 126 1.09 1.58 13.19
CA ALA A 126 2.03 2.09 12.21
C ALA A 126 2.52 3.47 12.65
N THR A 127 3.83 3.69 12.65
CA THR A 127 4.47 4.93 13.09
C THR A 127 5.46 5.40 12.03
N ILE A 128 5.47 6.70 11.73
CA ILE A 128 6.44 7.29 10.80
C ILE A 128 7.84 7.26 11.44
N VAL A 129 8.82 6.76 10.69
CA VAL A 129 10.24 6.74 11.07
C VAL A 129 11.02 7.71 10.18
N LYS A 130 12.08 8.30 10.74
CA LYS A 130 12.89 9.33 10.08
C LYS A 130 14.15 8.75 9.46
#